data_AF-A0A9W6H6U6-F1
#
_entry.id   AF-A0A9W6H6U6-F1
#
_cell.length_a   1.000
_cell.length_b   1.000
_cell.length_c   1.000
_cell.angle_alpha   90.00
_cell.angle_beta   90.00
_cell.angle_gamma   90.00
#
_symmetry.space_group_name_H-M   'P 1'
#
loop_
_entity.id
_entity.type
_entity.pdbx_description
1 polymer ?
#
loop_
_entity_poly.entity_id
_entity_poly.type
_entity_poly.pdbx_seq_one_letter_code
_entity_poly.pdbx_strand_id
1 'polypeptide(L)'
;MIADALLRASLRLDAATPSPTPTSGADPNDVTPGVWGFVVIFVIAVIVVLLVIDMVRRIRRVRYRAEIAEKLDAEQAEAERRPDDRDDDDRP
;
A
#
# COMPACT_ATOMS: atom_id res chain seq x y z
N MET A 1 -23.27 38.18 -37.94
CA MET A 1 -22.23 37.20 -38.34
C MET A 1 -21.85 36.26 -37.19
N ILE A 2 -21.53 36.77 -36.00
CA ILE A 2 -21.16 35.94 -34.83
C ILE A 2 -22.32 35.02 -34.38
N ALA A 3 -23.56 35.52 -34.33
CA ALA A 3 -24.72 34.73 -33.93
C ALA A 3 -25.01 33.53 -34.86
N ASP A 4 -24.82 33.69 -36.18
CA ASP A 4 -25.01 32.60 -37.16
C ASP A 4 -23.88 31.55 -37.06
N ALA A 5 -22.65 32.00 -36.78
CA ALA A 5 -21.52 31.11 -36.51
C ALA A 5 -21.72 30.28 -35.24
N LEU A 6 -22.28 30.88 -34.18
CA LEU A 6 -22.60 30.19 -32.93
C LEU A 6 -23.75 29.18 -33.10
N LEU A 7 -24.79 29.54 -33.86
CA LEU A 7 -25.92 28.65 -34.17
C LEU A 7 -25.50 27.44 -35.04
N ARG A 8 -24.59 27.64 -35.99
CA ARG A 8 -24.02 26.55 -36.80
C ARG A 8 -23.04 25.69 -36.01
N ALA A 9 -22.29 26.28 -35.07
CA ALA A 9 -21.40 25.54 -34.18
C ALA A 9 -22.19 24.66 -33.19
N SER A 10 -23.30 25.15 -32.64
CA SER A 10 -24.18 24.35 -31.78
C SER A 10 -24.83 23.17 -32.52
N LEU A 11 -25.22 23.36 -33.78
CA LEU A 11 -25.74 22.27 -34.64
C LEU A 11 -24.69 21.22 -35.02
N ARG A 12 -23.39 21.57 -34.99
CA ARG A 12 -22.29 20.63 -35.25
C ARG A 12 -21.82 19.86 -34.02
N LEU A 13 -22.15 20.32 -32.81
CA LEU A 13 -21.92 19.54 -31.59
C LEU A 13 -23.00 18.47 -31.38
N ASP A 14 -24.22 18.73 -31.83
CA ASP A 14 -25.32 17.75 -31.87
C ASP A 14 -25.24 16.79 -33.08
N ALA A 15 -24.30 17.03 -34.00
CA ALA A 15 -24.04 16.17 -35.14
C ALA A 15 -23.35 14.88 -34.67
N ALA A 16 -24.18 13.90 -34.31
CA ALA A 16 -23.90 12.46 -34.29
C ALA A 16 -22.70 12.03 -33.43
N THR A 17 -22.91 11.96 -32.11
CA THR A 17 -22.23 10.89 -31.36
C THR A 17 -22.97 9.60 -31.71
N PRO A 18 -22.37 8.63 -32.44
CA PRO A 18 -23.05 7.36 -32.66
C PRO A 18 -23.34 6.74 -31.29
N SER A 19 -24.62 6.59 -30.95
CA SER A 19 -25.01 5.81 -29.79
C SER A 19 -24.59 4.37 -30.05
N PRO A 20 -23.81 3.71 -29.17
CA PRO A 20 -23.42 2.33 -29.40
C PRO A 20 -24.68 1.49 -29.52
N THR A 21 -24.95 0.99 -30.72
CA THR A 21 -26.02 0.03 -30.93
C THR A 21 -25.56 -1.25 -30.24
N PRO A 22 -26.31 -1.81 -29.27
CA PRO A 22 -25.93 -3.07 -28.66
C PRO A 22 -25.90 -4.12 -29.77
N THR A 23 -24.68 -4.52 -30.16
CA THR A 23 -24.47 -5.67 -31.04
C THR A 23 -25.12 -6.86 -30.35
N SER A 24 -26.13 -7.44 -30.97
CA SER A 24 -26.81 -8.61 -30.45
C SER A 24 -25.79 -9.74 -30.31
N GLY A 25 -25.40 -10.04 -29.07
CA GLY A 25 -24.49 -11.13 -28.71
C GLY A 25 -23.02 -10.75 -28.75
N ALA A 26 -22.53 -10.04 -27.73
CA ALA A 26 -21.15 -10.33 -27.30
C ALA A 26 -21.15 -11.81 -26.87
N ASP A 27 -20.27 -12.63 -27.44
CA ASP A 27 -20.14 -14.02 -27.05
C ASP A 27 -19.88 -14.06 -25.53
N PRO A 28 -20.68 -14.76 -24.71
CA PRO A 28 -20.47 -14.87 -23.28
C PRO A 28 -19.05 -15.34 -22.89
N ASN A 29 -18.36 -16.05 -23.79
CA ASN A 29 -16.99 -16.49 -23.60
C ASN A 29 -15.95 -15.37 -23.78
N ASP A 30 -16.26 -14.30 -24.51
CA ASP A 30 -15.38 -13.13 -24.68
C ASP A 30 -15.39 -12.21 -23.46
N VAL A 31 -16.48 -12.24 -22.68
CA VAL A 31 -16.69 -11.33 -21.53
C VAL A 31 -16.45 -12.00 -20.17
N THR A 32 -16.21 -13.31 -20.15
CA THR A 32 -15.89 -14.04 -18.93
C THR A 32 -14.40 -14.32 -18.87
N PRO A 33 -13.68 -13.87 -17.82
CA PRO A 33 -12.29 -14.27 -17.64
C PRO A 33 -12.23 -15.80 -17.52
N GLY A 34 -11.74 -16.46 -18.57
CA GLY A 34 -11.55 -17.91 -18.59
C GLY A 34 -10.46 -18.36 -17.62
N VAL A 35 -9.94 -19.57 -17.81
CA VAL A 35 -8.89 -20.17 -16.96
C VAL A 35 -7.70 -19.21 -16.75
N TRP A 36 -7.31 -18.46 -17.78
CA TRP A 36 -6.24 -17.47 -17.70
C TRP A 36 -6.52 -16.34 -16.69
N GLY A 37 -7.75 -15.83 -16.63
CA GLY A 37 -8.11 -14.79 -15.67
C GLY A 37 -8.08 -15.31 -14.23
N PHE A 38 -8.50 -16.55 -14.01
CA PHE A 38 -8.37 -17.21 -12.70
C PHE A 38 -6.90 -17.37 -12.28
N VAL A 39 -6.03 -17.82 -13.19
CA VAL A 39 -4.59 -17.98 -12.92
C VAL A 39 -3.94 -16.64 -12.58
N VAL A 40 -4.26 -15.57 -13.31
CA VAL A 40 -3.73 -14.22 -13.03
C VAL A 40 -4.15 -13.76 -11.62
N ILE A 41 -5.43 -13.88 -11.27
CA ILE A 41 -5.92 -13.48 -9.94
C ILE A 41 -5.31 -14.36 -8.84
N PHE A 42 -5.15 -15.66 -9.08
CA PHE A 42 -4.50 -16.57 -8.15
C PHE A 42 -3.05 -16.15 -7.86
N VAL A 43 -2.27 -15.82 -8.90
CA VAL A 43 -0.90 -15.33 -8.74
C VAL A 43 -0.86 -14.01 -7.95
N ILE A 44 -1.77 -13.08 -8.24
CA ILE A 44 -1.88 -11.83 -7.47
C ILE A 44 -2.18 -12.11 -6.00
N ALA A 45 -3.12 -13.02 -5.72
CA ALA A 45 -3.44 -13.43 -4.35
C ALA A 45 -2.21 -14.01 -3.62
N VAL A 46 -1.44 -14.88 -4.28
CA VAL A 46 -0.19 -15.43 -3.74
C VAL A 46 0.82 -14.31 -3.43
N ILE A 47 1.00 -13.35 -4.34
CA ILE A 47 1.89 -12.20 -4.12
C ILE A 47 1.44 -11.40 -2.88
N VAL A 48 0.15 -11.11 -2.76
CA VAL A 48 -0.40 -10.40 -1.60
C VAL A 48 -0.14 -11.18 -0.31
N VAL A 49 -0.36 -12.49 -0.29
CA VAL A 49 -0.07 -13.33 0.88
C VAL A 49 1.41 -13.30 1.24
N LEU A 50 2.30 -13.43 0.25
CA LEU A 50 3.75 -13.34 0.47
C LEU A 50 4.16 -11.96 1.02
N LEU A 51 3.55 -10.89 0.53
CA LEU A 51 3.77 -9.53 1.04
C LEU A 51 3.32 -9.39 2.50
N VAL A 52 2.16 -9.94 2.86
CA VAL A 52 1.68 -9.94 4.25
C VAL A 52 2.65 -10.71 5.15
N ILE A 53 3.10 -11.90 4.73
CA ILE A 53 4.07 -12.70 5.48
C ILE A 53 5.39 -11.95 5.63
N ASP A 54 5.90 -11.35 4.56
CA ASP A 54 7.12 -10.55 4.61
C ASP A 54 6.99 -9.36 5.55
N MET A 55 5.87 -8.63 5.46
CA MET A 55 5.59 -7.48 6.32
C MET A 55 5.57 -7.88 7.80
N VAL A 56 4.88 -8.96 8.17
CA VAL A 56 4.84 -9.45 9.55
C VAL A 56 6.23 -9.89 10.02
N ARG A 57 6.97 -10.62 9.18
CA ARG A 57 8.34 -11.07 9.49
C ARG A 57 9.28 -9.89 9.68
N ARG A 58 9.17 -8.85 8.85
CA ARG A 58 9.92 -7.60 8.95
C ARG A 58 9.61 -6.86 10.25
N ILE A 59 8.32 -6.67 10.57
CA ILE A 59 7.90 -5.98 11.81
C ILE A 59 8.46 -6.69 13.04
N ARG A 60 8.30 -8.02 13.13
CA ARG A 60 8.86 -8.81 14.24
C ARG A 60 10.36 -8.60 14.37
N ARG A 61 11.11 -8.72 13.27
CA ARG A 61 12.59 -8.54 13.28
C ARG A 61 13.02 -7.15 13.77
N VAL A 62 12.31 -6.10 13.37
CA VAL A 62 12.67 -4.71 13.75
C VAL A 62 12.33 -4.44 15.21
N ARG A 63 11.16 -4.88 15.69
CA ARG A 63 10.71 -4.66 17.07
C ARG A 63 11.59 -5.35 18.11
N TYR A 64 11.97 -6.61 17.89
CA TYR A 64 12.86 -7.32 18.83
C TYR A 64 14.19 -6.60 19.05
N ARG A 65 14.73 -5.95 18.01
CA ARG A 65 15.98 -5.20 18.12
C ARG A 65 15.81 -3.91 18.91
N ALA A 66 14.70 -3.21 18.71
CA ALA A 66 14.41 -1.98 19.44
C ALA A 66 14.17 -2.24 20.93
N GLU A 67 13.37 -3.25 21.27
CA GLU A 67 13.04 -3.59 22.67
C GLU A 67 14.27 -4.07 23.47
N ILE A 68 15.26 -4.69 22.82
CA ILE A 68 16.52 -5.09 23.48
C ILE A 68 17.45 -3.89 23.66
N ALA A 69 17.58 -3.04 22.63
CA ALA A 69 18.40 -1.84 22.72
C ALA A 69 17.91 -0.90 23.82
N GLU A 70 16.59 -0.70 23.92
CA GLU A 70 15.99 0.15 24.95
C GLU A 70 16.26 -0.36 26.39
N LYS A 71 16.26 -1.68 26.60
CA LYS A 71 16.60 -2.27 27.90
C LYS A 71 18.07 -2.08 28.27
N LEU A 72 18.96 -2.29 27.29
CA LEU A 72 20.41 -2.08 27.49
C LEU A 72 20.72 -0.61 27.79
N ASP A 73 20.10 0.32 27.05
CA ASP A 73 20.26 1.76 27.29
C ASP A 73 19.71 2.16 28.67
N ALA A 74 18.60 1.57 29.11
CA ALA A 74 18.04 1.82 30.44
C ALA A 74 18.94 1.29 31.57
N GLU A 75 19.47 0.06 31.43
CA GLU A 75 20.42 -0.52 32.39
C GLU A 75 21.72 0.31 32.48
N GLN A 76 22.24 0.80 31.34
CA GLN A 76 23.41 1.68 31.31
C GLN A 76 23.11 3.03 31.97
N ALA A 77 21.96 3.63 31.68
CA ALA A 77 21.55 4.89 32.32
C ALA A 77 21.34 4.73 33.83
N GLU A 78 20.83 3.57 34.29
CA GLU A 78 20.72 3.26 35.71
C GLU A 78 22.10 3.05 36.37
N ALA A 79 23.03 2.38 35.67
CA ALA A 79 24.41 2.20 36.14
C ALA A 79 25.18 3.53 36.22
N GLU A 80 25.00 4.45 35.27
CA GLU A 80 25.60 5.80 35.31
C GLU A 80 24.97 6.70 36.37
N ARG A 81 23.67 6.54 36.66
CA ARG A 81 22.97 7.32 37.69
C ARG A 81 23.26 6.85 39.10
N ARG A 82 23.72 5.60 39.28
CA ARG A 82 24.15 5.10 40.59
C ARG A 82 25.54 5.68 40.84
N PRO A 83 25.66 6.76 41.64
CA PRO A 83 26.97 7.31 41.95
C PRO A 83 27.76 6.23 42.69
N ASP A 84 29.05 6.24 42.48
CA ASP A 84 30.00 5.33 43.11
C ASP A 84 29.90 5.44 44.64
N ASP A 85 29.04 4.61 45.24
CA ASP A 85 28.87 4.43 46.70
C ASP A 85 30.09 3.74 47.32
N ARG A 86 31.25 3.80 46.64
CA ARG A 86 32.52 3.15 47.00
C ARG A 86 33.58 4.13 47.49
N ASP A 87 33.30 5.44 47.50
CA ASP A 87 34.26 6.46 47.92
C ASP A 87 34.11 6.92 49.39
N ASP A 88 33.09 6.45 50.13
CA ASP A 88 32.81 6.90 51.51
C ASP A 88 33.28 5.95 52.63
N ASP A 89 33.81 4.77 52.31
CA ASP A 89 34.23 3.75 53.32
C ASP A 89 35.72 3.82 53.73
N ASP A 90 36.49 4.82 53.22
CA ASP A 90 37.95 4.89 53.37
C ASP A 90 38.46 6.10 54.20
N ARG A 91 37.64 6.65 55.10
CA ARG A 91 38.04 7.75 56.00
C ARG A 91 38.40 7.26 57.42
N PRO A 92 39.68 7.26 57.82
CA PRO A 92 40.12 6.95 59.19
C PRO A 92 39.82 8.07 60.19
#